data_AF-A0A9I9EE57-F1
#
_entry.id   AF-A0A9I9EE57-F1
#
_cell.length_a   1.000
_cell.length_b   1.000
_cell.length_c   1.000
_cell.angle_alpha   90.00
_cell.angle_beta   90.00
_cell.angle_gamma   90.00
#
_symmetry.space_group_name_H-M   'P 1'
#
loop_
_entity.id
_entity.type
_entity.pdbx_description
1 polymer ?
#
loop_
_entity_poly.entity_id
_entity_poly.type
_entity_poly.pdbx_seq_one_letter_code
_entity_poly.pdbx_strand_id
1 'polypeptide(L)'
;MVKFIVVQKQRRVVRAQIKRDAYGDPLTKKLKIRQQPTYVSNKRKCKLMKKKCREEKEALQMGLTNMEDVEMAVVEGNEAFLCLLLNCVT
;
A
#
# COMPACT_ATOMS: atom_id res chain seq x y z
N MET A 1 -49.68 5.44 -3.90
CA MET A 1 -48.33 4.99 -4.32
C MET A 1 -47.21 5.98 -3.94
N VAL A 2 -47.33 7.27 -4.28
CA VAL A 2 -46.30 8.31 -4.03
C VAL A 2 -45.87 8.43 -2.57
N LYS A 3 -46.83 8.38 -1.63
CA LYS A 3 -46.56 8.46 -0.18
C LYS A 3 -45.60 7.36 0.31
N PHE A 4 -45.73 6.14 -0.23
CA PHE A 4 -44.86 5.02 0.14
C PHE A 4 -43.41 5.25 -0.33
N ILE A 5 -43.23 5.82 -1.53
CA ILE A 5 -41.90 6.14 -2.07
C ILE A 5 -41.20 7.18 -1.17
N VAL A 6 -41.94 8.22 -0.73
CA VAL A 6 -41.41 9.25 0.17
C VAL A 6 -40.96 8.63 1.51
N VAL A 7 -41.80 7.79 2.11
CA VAL A 7 -41.47 7.09 3.36
C VAL A 7 -40.26 6.16 3.19
N GLN A 8 -40.17 5.43 2.07
CA GLN A 8 -39.03 4.56 1.79
C GLN A 8 -37.72 5.34 1.58
N LYS A 9 -37.77 6.52 0.94
CA LYS A 9 -36.61 7.41 0.81
C LYS A 9 -36.12 7.86 2.18
N GLN A 10 -37.01 8.30 3.06
CA GLN A 10 -36.65 8.69 4.43
C GLN A 10 -36.02 7.54 5.21
N ARG A 11 -36.62 6.33 5.14
CA ARG A 11 -36.06 5.13 5.78
C ARG A 11 -34.65 4.79 5.28
N ARG A 12 -34.37 4.95 3.98
CA ARG A 12 -33.03 4.72 3.41
C ARG A 12 -32.01 5.71 3.96
N VAL A 13 -32.38 6.98 4.12
CA VAL A 13 -31.52 8.02 4.70
C VAL A 13 -31.18 7.70 6.16
N VAL A 14 -32.18 7.37 6.97
CA VAL A 14 -31.98 7.01 8.39
C VAL A 14 -31.09 5.79 8.53
N ARG A 15 -31.34 4.73 7.74
CA ARG A 15 -30.48 3.53 7.75
C ARG A 15 -29.05 3.83 7.32
N ALA A 16 -28.85 4.74 6.36
CA ALA A 16 -27.51 5.13 5.93
C ALA A 16 -26.78 5.94 7.02
N GLN A 17 -27.50 6.76 7.80
CA GLN A 17 -26.95 7.48 8.94
C GLN A 17 -26.50 6.51 10.04
N ILE A 18 -27.38 5.57 10.44
CA ILE A 18 -27.06 4.54 11.43
C ILE A 18 -25.80 3.74 11.02
N LYS A 19 -25.66 3.39 9.73
CA LYS A 19 -24.46 2.70 9.24
C LYS A 19 -23.20 3.58 9.33
N ARG A 20 -23.31 4.88 9.07
CA ARG A 20 -22.19 5.83 9.19
C ARG A 20 -21.78 6.04 10.64
N ASP A 21 -22.73 6.05 11.57
CA ASP A 21 -22.44 6.22 13.00
C ASP A 21 -21.83 4.96 13.60
N ALA A 22 -22.29 3.77 13.18
CA ALA A 22 -21.80 2.49 13.69
C ALA A 22 -20.48 2.01 13.05
N TYR A 23 -20.27 2.25 11.76
CA TYR A 23 -19.15 1.67 10.99
C TYR A 23 -18.32 2.69 10.21
N GLY A 24 -18.67 3.97 10.29
CA GLY A 24 -17.91 5.04 9.62
C GLY A 24 -16.59 5.31 10.30
N ASP A 25 -15.69 5.98 9.59
CA ASP A 25 -14.46 6.48 10.19
C ASP A 25 -14.75 7.51 11.30
N PRO A 26 -14.04 7.48 12.44
CA PRO A 26 -14.32 8.38 13.56
C PRO A 26 -14.15 9.86 13.21
N LEU A 27 -13.22 10.19 12.30
CA LEU A 27 -12.93 11.56 11.89
C LEU A 27 -13.88 12.06 10.78
N THR A 28 -14.16 11.23 9.77
CA THR A 28 -14.93 11.67 8.58
C THR A 28 -16.39 11.23 8.58
N LYS A 29 -16.77 10.28 9.46
CA LYS A 29 -18.08 9.61 9.53
C LYS A 29 -18.53 8.99 8.20
N LYS A 30 -17.61 8.79 7.27
CA LYS A 30 -17.87 8.15 5.97
C LYS A 30 -17.59 6.66 6.08
N LEU A 31 -18.40 5.87 5.37
CA LEU A 31 -18.16 4.44 5.22
C LEU A 31 -17.03 4.22 4.21
N LYS A 32 -16.03 3.40 4.56
CA LYS A 32 -14.98 3.00 3.60
C LYS A 32 -15.57 2.13 2.51
N ILE A 33 -15.37 2.53 1.25
CA ILE A 33 -15.67 1.68 0.10
C ILE A 33 -14.54 0.67 -0.01
N ARG A 34 -14.82 -0.60 0.32
CA ARG A 34 -13.85 -1.68 0.08
C ARG A 34 -13.79 -1.93 -1.42
N GLN A 35 -12.62 -1.72 -2.00
CA GLN A 35 -12.38 -2.11 -3.38
C GLN A 35 -12.54 -3.63 -3.48
N GLN A 36 -13.25 -4.08 -4.50
CA GLN A 36 -13.38 -5.51 -4.76
C GLN A 36 -11.98 -6.08 -5.00
N PRO A 37 -11.60 -7.20 -4.37
CA PRO A 37 -10.33 -7.83 -4.67
C PRO A 37 -10.29 -8.16 -6.16
N THR A 38 -9.30 -7.61 -6.86
CA THR A 38 -9.10 -7.92 -8.27
C THR A 38 -8.72 -9.38 -8.41
N TYR A 39 -9.41 -10.09 -9.30
CA TYR A 39 -9.11 -11.50 -9.51
C TYR A 39 -7.74 -11.63 -10.20
N VAL A 40 -6.81 -12.33 -9.52
CA VAL A 40 -5.50 -12.65 -10.05
C VAL A 40 -5.47 -14.13 -10.40
N SER A 41 -5.13 -14.46 -11.65
CA SER A 41 -5.01 -15.85 -12.09
C SER A 41 -3.97 -16.62 -11.27
N ASN A 42 -4.19 -17.93 -11.06
CA ASN A 42 -3.29 -18.77 -10.27
C ASN A 42 -1.86 -18.76 -10.81
N LYS A 43 -1.69 -18.73 -12.14
CA LYS A 43 -0.38 -18.58 -12.79
C LYS A 43 0.33 -17.29 -12.35
N ARG A 44 -0.40 -16.17 -12.28
CA ARG A 44 0.18 -14.88 -11.85
C ARG A 44 0.49 -14.88 -10.35
N LYS A 45 -0.34 -15.49 -9.50
CA LYS A 45 -0.03 -15.69 -8.07
C LYS A 45 1.29 -16.45 -7.88
N CYS A 46 1.45 -17.59 -8.57
CA CYS A 46 2.69 -18.37 -8.50
C CYS A 46 3.91 -17.57 -8.99
N LYS A 47 3.78 -16.77 -10.05
CA LYS A 47 4.86 -15.89 -10.52
C LYS A 47 5.23 -14.82 -9.50
N LEU A 48 4.24 -14.18 -8.86
CA LEU A 48 4.47 -13.16 -7.83
C LEU A 48 5.16 -13.77 -6.61
N MET A 49 4.74 -14.94 -6.16
CA MET A 49 5.39 -15.64 -5.04
C MET A 49 6.84 -16.00 -5.37
N LYS A 50 7.10 -16.58 -6.55
CA LYS A 50 8.47 -16.92 -6.98
C LYS A 50 9.36 -15.68 -7.11
N LYS A 51 8.81 -14.56 -7.61
CA LYS A 51 9.52 -13.29 -7.71
C LYS A 51 9.90 -12.78 -6.32
N LYS A 52 8.94 -12.72 -5.39
CA LYS A 52 9.19 -12.31 -4.00
C LYS A 52 10.26 -13.15 -3.31
N CYS A 53 10.20 -14.48 -3.45
CA CYS A 53 11.21 -15.34 -2.84
C CYS A 53 12.63 -15.09 -3.42
N ARG A 54 12.74 -14.67 -4.68
CA ARG A 54 14.04 -14.27 -5.26
C ARG A 54 14.51 -12.93 -4.70
N GLU A 55 13.61 -11.94 -4.67
CA GLU A 55 13.89 -10.61 -4.12
C GLU A 55 14.31 -10.68 -2.65
N GLU A 56 13.61 -11.48 -1.84
CA GLU A 56 13.96 -11.71 -0.43
C GLU A 56 15.31 -12.42 -0.29
N LYS A 57 15.60 -13.40 -1.16
CA LYS A 57 16.89 -14.10 -1.15
C LYS A 57 18.05 -13.19 -1.58
N GLU A 58 17.83 -12.35 -2.59
CA GLU A 58 18.79 -11.33 -3.05
C GLU A 58 19.01 -10.28 -1.96
N ALA A 59 17.96 -9.81 -1.30
CA ALA A 59 18.06 -8.89 -0.17
C ALA A 59 18.84 -9.49 1.00
N LEU A 60 18.59 -10.77 1.34
CA LEU A 60 19.36 -11.51 2.34
C LEU A 60 20.84 -11.65 1.95
N GLN A 61 21.12 -11.93 0.67
CA GLN A 61 22.49 -12.11 0.18
C GLN A 61 23.27 -10.79 0.11
N MET A 62 22.57 -9.67 -0.13
CA MET A 62 23.12 -8.31 -0.06
C MET A 62 23.23 -7.78 1.38
N GLY A 63 22.86 -8.58 2.39
CA GLY A 63 22.90 -8.19 3.80
C GLY A 63 21.84 -7.16 4.20
N LEU A 64 20.89 -6.81 3.32
CA LEU A 64 19.88 -5.75 3.54
C LEU A 64 18.71 -6.23 4.42
N THR A 65 19.03 -6.78 5.59
CA THR A 65 18.02 -7.28 6.54
C THR A 65 17.78 -6.33 7.71
N ASN A 66 18.78 -5.55 8.12
CA ASN A 66 18.64 -4.55 9.17
C ASN A 66 18.75 -3.13 8.60
N MET A 67 18.08 -2.17 9.23
CA MET A 67 18.10 -0.75 8.83
C MET A 67 19.52 -0.18 8.72
N GLU A 68 20.45 -0.69 9.54
CA GLU A 68 21.86 -0.29 9.59
C GLU A 68 22.63 -0.67 8.31
N ASP A 69 22.27 -1.78 7.65
CA ASP A 69 22.93 -2.24 6.41
C ASP A 69 22.51 -1.40 5.19
N VAL A 70 21.30 -0.85 5.22
CA VAL A 70 20.80 0.09 4.18
C VAL A 70 21.57 1.41 4.24
N GLU A 71 21.92 1.88 5.44
CA GLU A 71 22.69 3.11 5.63
C GLU A 71 24.14 2.96 5.13
N MET A 72 24.79 1.81 5.38
CA MET A 72 26.16 1.53 4.92
C MET A 72 26.28 1.47 3.38
N ALA A 73 25.31 0.89 2.68
CA ALA A 73 25.32 0.85 1.20
C ALA A 73 25.16 2.25 0.56
N VAL A 74 24.44 3.16 1.22
CA VAL A 74 24.28 4.55 0.78
C VAL A 74 25.56 5.35 0.99
N VAL A 75 26.31 5.08 2.06
CA VAL A 75 27.61 5.72 2.34
C VAL A 75 28.66 5.28 1.31
N GLU A 76 28.79 3.98 1.01
CA GLU A 76 29.72 3.47 -0.02
C GLU A 76 29.42 4.04 -1.42
N GLY A 77 28.14 4.18 -1.77
CA GLY A 77 27.72 4.80 -3.03
C GLY A 77 28.06 6.30 -3.12
N ASN A 78 27.98 7.01 -2.00
CA ASN A 78 28.34 8.43 -1.91
C ASN A 78 29.86 8.65 -1.91
N GLU A 79 30.64 7.76 -1.29
CA GLU A 79 32.11 7.81 -1.33
C GLU A 79 32.65 7.54 -2.74
N ALA A 80 32.05 6.59 -3.48
CA ALA A 80 32.36 6.37 -4.89
C ALA A 80 32.02 7.59 -5.77
N PHE A 81 30.90 8.28 -5.48
CA PHE A 81 30.52 9.52 -6.16
C PHE A 81 31.47 10.69 -5.86
N LEU A 82 31.92 10.82 -4.60
CA LEU A 82 32.89 11.84 -4.19
C LEU A 82 34.28 11.59 -4.78
N CYS A 83 34.71 10.33 -4.91
CA CYS A 83 35.98 9.97 -5.54
C CYS A 83 35.98 10.23 -7.05
N LEU A 84 34.84 10.03 -7.73
CA LEU A 84 34.67 10.42 -9.15
C LEU A 84 34.66 11.95 -9.33
N LEU A 85 34.04 12.70 -8.41
CA LEU A 85 34.01 14.16 -8.47
C LEU A 85 35.37 14.80 -8.19
N LEU A 86 36.19 14.23 -7.29
CA LEU A 86 37.56 14.73 -7.04
C LEU A 86 38.51 14.45 -8.22
N ASN A 87 38.40 13.31 -8.88
CA ASN A 87 39.26 12.94 -10.02
C ASN A 87 38.85 13.57 -11.36
N CYS A 88 37.71 14.27 -11.43
CA CYS A 88 37.30 15.05 -12.60
C CYS A 88 37.73 16.52 -12.55
N VAL A 89 38.28 17.00 -11.42
CA VAL A 89 38.68 18.42 -11.22
C VAL A 89 40.21 18.61 -11.21
N THR A 90 41.00 17.53 -11.23
CA THR A 90 42.47 17.58 -11.39
C THR A 90 42.91 17.29 -12.82
#